data_AF-A0A660SQA3-F1
#
_entry.id   AF-A0A660SQA3-F1
#
_cell.length_a   1.000
_cell.length_b   1.000
_cell.length_c   1.000
_cell.angle_alpha   90.00
_cell.angle_beta   90.00
_cell.angle_gamma   90.00
#
_symmetry.space_group_name_H-M   'P 1'
#
loop_
_entity.id
_entity.type
_entity.pdbx_description
1 polymer ?
#
loop_
_entity_poly.entity_id
_entity_poly.type
_entity_poly.pdbx_seq_one_letter_code
_entity_poly.pdbx_strand_id
1 'polypeptide(L)'
;MFWKIRAEYYRRINVRLTLIVTLAAAVSSIVVYALLLASLFIGFGDQDRGELDSRLLSYWAAWQYGGNDAVLNRASLDMKEYGGRPYLLMLDSEDGEMLGALIPGGWEQFNLKDPDLTNLTPGSYATLRAESLPYALL
;
A
#
# COMPACT_ATOMS: atom_id res chain seq x y z
N MET A 1 -56.40 -4.59 35.05
CA MET A 1 -56.24 -4.86 33.60
C MET A 1 -55.54 -3.73 32.84
N PHE A 2 -55.85 -2.45 33.12
CA PHE A 2 -55.21 -1.28 32.48
C PHE A 2 -53.68 -1.15 32.62
N TRP A 3 -53.09 -1.62 33.72
CA TRP A 3 -51.63 -1.55 33.94
C TRP A 3 -50.81 -2.46 33.00
N LYS A 4 -51.35 -3.64 32.64
CA LYS A 4 -50.68 -4.56 31.70
C LYS A 4 -50.64 -3.99 30.28
N ILE A 5 -51.72 -3.33 29.85
CA ILE A 5 -51.85 -2.70 28.52
C ILE A 5 -50.87 -1.53 28.38
N ARG A 6 -50.71 -0.70 29.42
CA ARG A 6 -49.71 0.40 29.41
C ARG A 6 -48.27 -0.15 29.37
N ALA A 7 -47.95 -1.18 30.15
CA ALA A 7 -46.62 -1.78 30.17
C ALA A 7 -46.21 -2.37 28.80
N GLU A 8 -47.13 -3.04 28.10
CA GLU A 8 -46.86 -3.55 26.73
C GLU A 8 -46.70 -2.44 25.69
N TYR A 9 -47.40 -1.32 25.85
CA TYR A 9 -47.27 -0.15 24.98
C TYR A 9 -45.91 0.52 25.15
N TYR A 10 -45.48 0.76 26.39
CA TYR A 10 -44.12 1.25 26.69
C TYR A 10 -43.03 0.29 26.22
N ARG A 11 -43.22 -1.03 26.37
CA ARG A 11 -42.26 -2.02 25.87
C ARG A 11 -42.12 -1.96 24.34
N ARG A 12 -43.21 -1.82 23.59
CA ARG A 12 -43.17 -1.68 22.12
C ARG A 12 -42.49 -0.38 21.68
N ILE A 13 -42.75 0.73 22.37
CA ILE A 13 -42.07 2.01 22.10
C ILE A 13 -40.58 1.90 22.37
N ASN A 14 -40.19 1.34 23.53
CA ASN A 14 -38.79 1.16 23.89
C ASN A 14 -38.05 0.27 22.88
N VAL A 15 -38.64 -0.85 22.47
CA VAL A 15 -38.03 -1.74 21.47
C VAL A 15 -37.82 -1.01 20.15
N ARG A 16 -38.80 -0.23 19.66
CA ARG A 16 -38.66 0.55 18.43
C ARG A 16 -37.58 1.63 18.54
N LEU A 17 -37.53 2.34 19.67
CA LEU A 17 -36.51 3.35 19.94
C LEU A 17 -35.12 2.73 19.98
N THR A 18 -34.94 1.62 20.69
CA THR A 18 -33.67 0.87 20.70
C THR A 18 -33.28 0.44 19.31
N LEU A 19 -34.22 -0.08 18.50
CA LEU A 19 -33.94 -0.50 17.13
C LEU A 19 -33.49 0.68 16.24
N ILE A 20 -34.17 1.82 16.33
CA ILE A 20 -33.82 3.03 15.57
C ILE A 20 -32.44 3.55 15.99
N VAL A 21 -32.17 3.64 17.29
CA VAL A 21 -30.89 4.13 17.81
C VAL A 21 -29.75 3.19 17.45
N THR A 22 -29.93 1.87 17.59
CA THR A 22 -28.92 0.89 17.20
C THR A 22 -28.67 0.92 15.69
N LEU A 23 -29.71 1.06 14.87
CA LEU A 23 -29.56 1.18 13.42
C LEU A 23 -28.81 2.46 13.05
N ALA A 24 -29.17 3.59 13.66
CA ALA A 24 -28.47 4.86 13.45
C ALA A 24 -27.00 4.75 13.85
N ALA A 25 -26.70 4.15 15.02
CA ALA A 25 -25.35 3.93 15.48
C ALA A 25 -24.55 3.00 14.54
N ALA A 26 -25.16 1.93 14.05
CA ALA A 26 -24.53 1.01 13.10
C ALA A 26 -24.21 1.72 11.77
N VAL A 27 -25.15 2.50 11.24
CA VAL A 27 -24.92 3.29 10.01
C VAL A 27 -23.83 4.33 10.23
N SER A 28 -23.86 5.07 11.34
CA SER A 28 -22.80 6.04 11.68
C SER A 28 -21.44 5.36 11.79
N SER A 29 -21.37 4.18 12.40
CA SER A 29 -20.12 3.40 12.50
C SER A 29 -19.59 3.01 11.12
N ILE A 30 -20.46 2.59 10.20
CA ILE A 30 -20.08 2.23 8.82
C ILE A 30 -19.55 3.47 8.10
N VAL A 31 -20.22 4.62 8.23
CA VAL A 31 -19.78 5.87 7.59
C VAL A 31 -18.42 6.32 8.12
N VAL A 32 -18.23 6.33 9.44
CA VAL A 32 -16.95 6.68 10.06
C VAL A 32 -15.84 5.73 9.61
N TYR A 33 -16.12 4.42 9.60
CA TYR A 33 -15.16 3.44 9.12
C TYR A 33 -14.79 3.68 7.64
N ALA A 34 -15.76 3.92 6.77
CA ALA A 34 -15.51 4.20 5.36
C ALA A 34 -14.66 5.46 5.15
N LEU A 35 -14.92 6.53 5.91
CA LEU A 35 -14.13 7.76 5.87
C LEU A 35 -12.69 7.54 6.33
N LEU A 36 -12.49 6.80 7.43
CA LEU A 36 -11.16 6.47 7.93
C LEU A 36 -10.40 5.61 6.92
N LEU A 37 -11.05 4.62 6.32
CA LEU A 37 -10.46 3.77 5.30
C LEU A 37 -10.06 4.58 4.06
N ALA A 38 -10.93 5.49 3.60
CA ALA A 38 -10.62 6.37 2.47
C ALA A 38 -9.44 7.30 2.79
N SER A 39 -9.40 7.90 4.00
CA SER A 39 -8.29 8.74 4.44
C SER A 39 -6.97 7.98 4.49
N LEU A 40 -7.00 6.72 4.96
CA LEU A 40 -5.82 5.86 5.02
C LEU A 40 -5.31 5.53 3.60
N PHE A 41 -6.22 5.23 2.68
CA PHE A 41 -5.89 4.99 1.27
C PHE A 41 -5.23 6.19 0.60
N ILE A 42 -5.73 7.40 0.85
CA ILE A 42 -5.14 8.64 0.32
C ILE A 42 -3.76 8.88 0.94
N GLY A 43 -3.64 8.69 2.25
CA GLY A 43 -2.38 8.92 2.98
C GLY A 43 -1.23 8.04 2.53
N PHE A 44 -1.49 6.77 2.21
CA PHE A 44 -0.43 5.88 1.71
C PHE A 44 0.11 6.32 0.34
N GLY A 45 -0.77 6.75 -0.57
CA GLY A 45 -0.34 7.17 -1.91
C GLY A 45 0.59 8.38 -1.90
N ASP A 46 0.30 9.39 -1.07
CA ASP A 46 1.09 10.62 -1.01
C ASP A 46 2.43 10.41 -0.29
N GLN A 47 2.44 9.61 0.78
CA GLN A 47 3.67 9.29 1.52
C GLN A 47 4.63 8.45 0.68
N ASP A 48 4.12 7.40 0.01
CA ASP A 48 4.94 6.52 -0.83
C ASP A 48 5.52 7.28 -2.04
N ARG A 49 4.76 8.23 -2.63
CA ARG A 49 5.25 9.09 -3.71
C ARG A 49 6.35 10.04 -3.27
N GLY A 50 6.18 10.72 -2.13
CA GLY A 50 7.20 11.63 -1.60
C GLY A 50 8.51 10.92 -1.28
N GLU A 51 8.42 9.70 -0.74
CA GLU A 51 9.60 8.85 -0.48
C GLU A 51 10.28 8.40 -1.79
N LEU A 52 9.50 7.99 -2.79
CA LEU A 52 10.01 7.58 -4.09
C LEU A 52 10.71 8.73 -4.83
N ASP A 53 10.10 9.92 -4.86
CA ASP A 53 10.67 11.11 -5.49
C ASP A 53 11.98 11.53 -4.81
N SER A 54 12.02 11.49 -3.47
CA SER A 54 13.23 11.78 -2.70
C SER A 54 14.36 10.80 -3.03
N ARG A 55 14.05 9.50 -3.14
CA ARG A 55 15.01 8.47 -3.53
C ARG A 55 15.52 8.66 -4.95
N LEU A 56 14.62 8.89 -5.91
CA LEU A 56 14.99 9.13 -7.32
C LEU A 56 15.91 10.34 -7.46
N LEU A 57 15.64 11.44 -6.75
CA LEU A 57 16.53 12.60 -6.71
C LEU A 57 17.91 12.25 -6.13
N SER A 58 17.95 11.45 -5.05
CA SER A 58 19.22 11.01 -4.45
C SER A 58 20.05 10.12 -5.39
N TYR A 59 19.38 9.24 -6.14
CA TYR A 59 20.02 8.35 -7.11
C TYR A 59 20.48 9.12 -8.34
N TRP A 60 19.68 10.06 -8.83
CA TRP A 60 20.10 10.96 -9.89
C TRP A 60 21.35 11.74 -9.48
N ALA A 61 21.41 12.26 -8.25
CA ALA A 61 22.61 12.91 -7.74
C ALA A 61 23.80 11.95 -7.68
N ALA A 62 23.63 10.73 -7.16
CA ALA A 62 24.70 9.72 -7.12
C ALA A 62 25.24 9.37 -8.51
N TRP A 63 24.33 9.25 -9.49
CA TRP A 63 24.67 8.96 -10.88
C TRP A 63 25.57 10.03 -11.50
N GLN A 64 25.32 11.32 -11.21
CA GLN A 64 26.14 12.43 -11.72
C GLN A 64 27.61 12.35 -11.27
N TYR A 65 27.89 11.79 -10.09
CA TYR A 65 29.25 11.76 -9.52
C TYR A 65 30.02 10.47 -9.78
N GLY A 66 29.33 9.34 -9.96
CA GLY A 66 30.00 8.03 -10.09
C GLY A 66 29.27 7.02 -10.97
N GLY A 67 28.34 7.49 -11.81
CA GLY A 67 27.61 6.64 -12.75
C GLY A 67 26.78 5.55 -12.07
N ASN A 68 26.60 4.43 -12.75
CA ASN A 68 25.69 3.36 -12.35
C ASN A 68 26.10 2.70 -11.02
N ASP A 69 27.40 2.50 -10.79
CA ASP A 69 27.91 1.87 -9.56
C ASP A 69 27.61 2.72 -8.32
N ALA A 70 27.67 4.05 -8.46
CA ALA A 70 27.32 4.96 -7.37
C ALA A 70 25.83 4.89 -7.01
N VAL A 71 24.95 4.70 -8.00
CA VAL A 71 23.51 4.51 -7.78
C VAL A 71 23.24 3.23 -7.00
N LEU A 72 23.81 2.11 -7.43
CA LEU A 72 23.61 0.82 -6.77
C LEU A 72 24.17 0.82 -5.34
N ASN A 73 25.33 1.45 -5.13
CA ASN A 73 25.90 1.61 -3.79
C ASN A 73 25.02 2.48 -2.88
N ARG A 74 24.51 3.60 -3.40
CA ARG A 74 23.60 4.47 -2.65
C ARG A 74 22.31 3.74 -2.28
N ALA A 75 21.71 3.03 -3.23
CA ALA A 75 20.50 2.25 -2.99
C ALA A 75 20.74 1.11 -1.97
N SER A 76 21.89 0.45 -2.03
CA SER A 76 22.27 -0.57 -1.05
C SER A 76 22.40 0.00 0.37
N LEU A 77 22.94 1.22 0.50
CA LEU A 77 23.03 1.93 1.78
C LEU A 77 21.65 2.34 2.29
N ASP A 78 20.80 2.90 1.43
CA ASP A 78 19.45 3.33 1.82
C ASP A 78 18.60 2.14 2.32
N MET A 79 18.75 0.96 1.70
CA MET A 79 18.09 -0.27 2.14
C MET A 79 18.62 -0.80 3.49
N LYS A 80 19.89 -0.52 3.85
CA LYS A 80 20.50 -0.95 5.12
C LYS A 80 20.25 0.03 6.27
N GLU A 81 20.33 1.34 6.00
CA GLU A 81 20.31 2.37 7.05
C GLU A 81 18.89 2.77 7.47
N TYR A 82 17.93 2.82 6.56
CA TYR A 82 16.65 3.48 6.84
C TYR A 82 15.55 2.56 7.36
N GLY A 83 15.77 1.24 7.43
CA GLY A 83 14.72 0.29 7.81
C GLY A 83 13.42 0.45 6.99
N GLY A 84 13.54 1.07 5.81
CA GLY A 84 12.42 1.39 4.95
C GLY A 84 11.80 0.14 4.36
N ARG A 85 10.61 0.28 3.77
CA ARG A 85 9.98 -0.82 3.03
C ARG A 85 10.94 -1.30 1.93
N PRO A 86 11.16 -2.62 1.79
CA PRO A 86 12.02 -3.15 0.74
C PRO A 86 11.47 -2.71 -0.62
N TYR A 87 12.36 -2.30 -1.51
CA TYR A 87 12.02 -1.82 -2.84
C TYR A 87 12.97 -2.42 -3.86
N LEU A 88 12.48 -2.50 -5.09
CA LEU A 88 13.23 -2.96 -6.23
C LEU A 88 13.76 -1.75 -7.00
N LEU A 89 15.03 -1.81 -7.39
CA LEU A 89 15.64 -0.82 -8.28
C LEU A 89 16.22 -1.57 -9.48
N MET A 90 15.82 -1.18 -10.69
CA MET A 90 16.41 -1.64 -11.94
C MET A 90 16.99 -0.44 -12.67
N LEU A 91 18.18 -0.60 -13.23
CA LEU A 91 18.85 0.37 -14.08
C LEU A 91 18.94 -0.26 -15.46
N ASP A 92 18.19 0.28 -16.40
CA ASP A 92 18.20 -0.14 -17.79
C ASP A 92 18.89 0.91 -18.66
N SER A 93 19.59 0.45 -19.70
CA SER A 93 20.15 1.27 -20.76
C SER A 93 19.04 1.85 -21.64
N GLU A 94 19.35 2.84 -22.47
CA GLU A 94 18.44 3.37 -23.49
C GLU A 94 17.95 2.26 -24.46
N ASP A 95 18.78 1.24 -24.68
CA ASP A 95 18.46 0.07 -25.52
C ASP A 95 17.65 -1.02 -24.77
N GLY A 96 17.33 -0.81 -23.49
CA GLY A 96 16.62 -1.77 -22.64
C GLY A 96 17.49 -2.90 -22.07
N GLU A 97 18.81 -2.80 -22.19
CA GLU A 97 19.74 -3.72 -21.52
C GLU A 97 19.87 -3.37 -20.03
N MET A 98 19.69 -4.36 -19.14
CA MET A 98 19.84 -4.15 -17.71
C MET A 98 21.31 -3.93 -17.34
N LEU A 99 21.62 -2.72 -16.89
CA LEU A 99 22.93 -2.28 -16.42
C LEU A 99 23.19 -2.67 -14.96
N GLY A 100 22.13 -2.82 -14.17
CA GLY A 100 22.22 -3.30 -12.80
C GLY A 100 20.88 -3.34 -12.08
N ALA A 101 20.80 -4.10 -10.99
CA ALA A 101 19.60 -4.18 -10.18
C ALA A 101 19.93 -4.34 -8.69
N LEU A 102 19.09 -3.75 -7.84
CA LEU A 102 19.04 -4.04 -6.42
C LEU A 102 17.73 -4.80 -6.14
N ILE A 103 17.88 -6.05 -5.73
CA ILE A 103 16.77 -6.95 -5.41
C ILE A 103 16.81 -7.21 -3.90
N PRO A 104 15.73 -6.92 -3.16
CA PRO A 104 15.63 -7.29 -1.76
C PRO A 104 15.79 -8.81 -1.56
N GLY A 105 16.42 -9.20 -0.45
CA GLY A 105 16.62 -10.61 -0.14
C GLY A 105 15.30 -11.38 -0.11
N GLY A 106 15.24 -12.51 -0.82
CA GLY A 106 14.05 -13.36 -0.96
C GLY A 106 13.18 -13.05 -2.18
N TRP A 107 13.46 -11.97 -2.91
CA TRP A 107 12.71 -11.58 -4.11
C TRP A 107 13.35 -12.10 -5.41
N GLU A 108 14.52 -12.74 -5.33
CA GLU A 108 15.28 -13.23 -6.47
C GLU A 108 14.58 -14.39 -7.21
N GLN A 109 13.61 -15.02 -6.54
CA GLN A 109 12.84 -16.14 -7.09
C GLN A 109 11.67 -15.67 -7.97
N PHE A 110 11.33 -14.38 -7.93
CA PHE A 110 10.20 -13.82 -8.67
C PHE A 110 10.65 -13.38 -10.06
N ASN A 111 9.74 -13.46 -11.04
CA ASN A 111 10.02 -12.96 -12.37
C ASN A 111 9.98 -11.42 -12.39
N LEU A 112 11.15 -10.80 -12.28
CA LEU A 112 11.31 -9.34 -12.27
C LEU A 112 11.34 -8.72 -13.67
N LYS A 113 11.36 -9.55 -14.72
CA LYS A 113 11.27 -9.11 -16.13
C LYS A 113 9.86 -9.30 -16.69
N ASP A 114 8.87 -9.39 -15.82
CA ASP A 114 7.49 -9.52 -16.24
C ASP A 114 7.05 -8.25 -17.01
N PRO A 115 6.59 -8.36 -18.26
CA PRO A 115 6.12 -7.21 -19.03
C PRO A 115 4.97 -6.43 -18.36
N ASP A 116 4.27 -7.03 -17.41
CA ASP A 116 3.26 -6.34 -16.61
C ASP A 116 3.86 -5.29 -15.65
N LEU A 117 5.14 -5.44 -15.27
CA LEU A 117 5.87 -4.48 -14.43
C LEU A 117 6.23 -3.20 -15.20
N THR A 118 6.53 -3.31 -16.50
CA THR A 118 6.89 -2.18 -17.36
C THR A 118 5.75 -1.17 -17.55
N ASN A 119 4.50 -1.58 -17.31
CA ASN A 119 3.33 -0.73 -17.44
C ASN A 119 2.86 -0.15 -16.09
N LEU A 120 3.65 -0.31 -15.03
CA LEU A 120 3.31 0.24 -13.73
C LEU A 120 3.33 1.77 -13.76
N THR A 121 2.21 2.36 -13.40
CA THR A 121 2.06 3.79 -13.16
C THR A 121 2.06 4.08 -11.65
N PRO A 122 2.40 5.29 -11.20
CA PRO A 122 2.38 5.64 -9.78
C PRO A 122 0.99 5.42 -9.15
N GLY A 123 0.88 4.40 -8.28
CA GLY A 123 -0.37 4.01 -7.61
C GLY A 123 -1.04 2.75 -8.18
N SER A 124 -0.46 2.13 -9.21
CA SER A 124 -0.82 0.77 -9.65
C SER A 124 0.06 -0.28 -8.97
N TYR A 125 -0.48 -1.49 -8.82
CA TYR A 125 0.21 -2.64 -8.23
C TYR A 125 0.28 -3.74 -9.28
N ALA A 126 1.39 -4.48 -9.32
CA ALA A 126 1.54 -5.67 -10.15
C ALA A 126 1.96 -6.81 -9.25
N THR A 127 1.34 -7.95 -9.47
CA THR A 127 1.61 -9.14 -8.67
C THR A 127 2.82 -9.88 -9.26
N LEU A 128 3.91 -9.89 -8.52
CA LEU A 128 5.10 -10.68 -8.85
C LEU A 128 4.84 -12.15 -8.52
N ARG A 129 4.97 -13.02 -9.52
CA ARG A 129 4.87 -14.48 -9.36
C ARG A 129 6.24 -15.13 -9.47
N ALA A 130 6.42 -16.19 -8.70
CA ALA A 130 7.56 -17.09 -8.76
C ALA A 130 7.04 -18.50 -9.11
N GLU A 131 7.59 -19.14 -10.13
CA GLU A 131 7.19 -20.51 -10.51
C GLU A 131 7.47 -21.52 -9.40
N SER A 132 8.46 -21.24 -8.56
CA SER A 132 8.91 -22.10 -7.45
C SER A 132 8.12 -21.91 -6.15
N LEU A 133 7.25 -20.89 -6.05
CA LEU A 133 6.58 -20.54 -4.80
C LEU A 133 5.05 -20.57 -4.96
N PRO A 134 4.30 -21.10 -3.96
CA PRO A 134 2.84 -21.14 -4.01
C PRO A 134 2.18 -19.78 -3.71
N TYR A 135 2.98 -18.73 -3.47
CA TYR A 135 2.52 -17.40 -3.10
C TYR A 135 3.09 -16.35 -4.05
N ALA A 136 2.38 -15.23 -4.16
CA ALA A 136 2.74 -14.11 -5.00
C ALA A 136 2.97 -12.87 -4.14
N LEU A 137 3.92 -12.03 -4.55
CA LEU A 137 4.14 -10.72 -3.96
C LEU A 137 3.22 -9.72 -4.65
N LEU A 138 2.53 -8.87 -3.87
CA LEU A 138 1.49 -7.95 -4.32
C LEU A 138 1.93 -6.50 -4.10
#